data_AF-A0A8T0WB14-F1
#
_entry.id   AF-A0A8T0WB14-F1
#
_cell.length_a   1.000
_cell.length_b   1.000
_cell.length_c   1.000
_cell.angle_alpha   90.00
_cell.angle_beta   90.00
_cell.angle_gamma   90.00
#
_symmetry.space_group_name_H-M   'P 1'
#
loop_
_entity.id
_entity.type
_entity.pdbx_description
1 polymer ?
#
loop_
_entity_poly.entity_id
_entity_poly.type
_entity_poly.pdbx_seq_one_letter_code
_entity_poly.pdbx_strand_id
1 'polypeptide(L)'
;MEEGGERTSLLIKDDASCHGDESQNLLETRQGSQLKSKRSDWRAPALILGLECLESMAFNGIATNLVVYIRSVLHGGIASSASTVSLWFGTSFFVPILGAAIADTYLGNYKTILISLIMYLLGMVLITVAAFMPSTSVSCDMSSSCLSSDGTQNLIFFVALYLTAVGCGGVRSALLPFGADQFNNDHSLDIKRRRNFFSSFYICVIFGVITSGTVIVWVQENVSWAIGYGIATTCIGLALIGFLVGTPIFRQHVPCGSPVKSIFKVIVATFRNMSLEVPDDSSLLYEVRSNHTQRIKLAHSDDFRFLDKAAVISDLSLAYGNRQSSWSLCTVTEVEELKILIRLLPIWVTGIFFGAAISQMHTTFIQQGTVMNTKIGSLTIPPASLYSFEVICVTLWVLVVNKVIVPATRMYFANGLELTQLQRIGIGRFLMIFAMAMAALLETKRLQSVREAEPLSIAWQLPQYFIIAGSECFAVITQLEFFHGQAPDSMKSMLTAFALLTTALEQGYP
;
A
#
# COMPACT_ATOMS: atom_id res chain seq x y z
N MET A 1 -20.93 75.19 -35.02
CA MET A 1 -20.89 74.82 -33.60
C MET A 1 -20.78 73.31 -33.59
N GLU A 2 -19.57 72.81 -33.85
CA GLU A 2 -18.53 72.51 -32.85
C GLU A 2 -18.86 71.19 -32.13
N GLU A 3 -18.16 70.11 -32.54
CA GLU A 3 -17.00 69.51 -31.82
C GLU A 3 -17.48 68.66 -30.62
N GLY A 4 -17.19 67.38 -30.47
CA GLY A 4 -15.97 66.64 -30.77
C GLY A 4 -15.41 66.11 -29.44
N GLY A 5 -15.20 64.79 -29.30
CA GLY A 5 -14.37 64.24 -28.22
C GLY A 5 -14.81 62.90 -27.62
N GLU A 6 -14.28 61.80 -28.18
CA GLU A 6 -14.13 60.50 -27.51
C GLU A 6 -13.35 60.64 -26.19
N ARG A 7 -13.74 59.84 -25.18
CA ARG A 7 -12.80 59.28 -24.19
C ARG A 7 -13.15 57.83 -23.85
N THR A 8 -12.32 56.95 -24.40
CA THR A 8 -12.09 55.55 -24.06
C THR A 8 -11.34 55.45 -22.72
N SER A 9 -11.68 54.44 -21.89
CA SER A 9 -10.82 53.67 -20.94
C SER A 9 -11.68 53.15 -19.77
N LEU A 10 -11.48 51.98 -19.16
CA LEU A 10 -10.63 50.80 -19.35
C LEU A 10 -11.23 49.77 -18.38
N LEU A 11 -12.02 48.80 -18.86
CA LEU A 11 -12.33 47.58 -18.08
C LEU A 11 -11.39 46.50 -18.60
N ILE A 12 -10.28 46.31 -17.88
CA ILE A 12 -9.36 45.20 -18.07
C ILE A 12 -10.07 43.96 -17.56
N LYS A 13 -10.34 43.07 -18.51
CA LYS A 13 -10.74 41.67 -18.33
C LYS A 13 -9.47 40.92 -17.97
N ASP A 14 -9.32 40.51 -16.71
CA ASP A 14 -8.25 39.58 -16.33
C ASP A 14 -8.79 38.16 -16.40
N ASP A 15 -8.34 37.48 -17.47
CA ASP A 15 -8.44 36.06 -17.70
C ASP A 15 -7.55 35.29 -16.70
N ALA A 16 -8.20 34.50 -15.86
CA ALA A 16 -7.62 33.30 -15.26
C ALA A 16 -8.71 32.23 -15.13
N SER A 17 -9.45 32.00 -16.21
CA SER A 17 -10.23 30.77 -16.41
C SER A 17 -9.42 29.85 -17.31
N CYS A 18 -9.43 28.56 -17.00
CA CYS A 18 -8.78 27.55 -17.81
C CYS A 18 -9.28 27.69 -19.25
N HIS A 19 -8.38 27.98 -20.19
CA HIS A 19 -8.68 27.90 -21.62
C HIS A 19 -9.28 26.52 -21.92
N GLY A 20 -10.57 26.50 -22.27
CA GLY A 20 -11.31 25.29 -22.62
C GLY A 20 -12.84 25.49 -22.77
N ASP A 21 -13.42 26.50 -22.11
CA ASP A 21 -14.85 26.47 -21.80
C ASP A 21 -15.83 26.66 -22.99
N GLU A 22 -15.48 27.41 -24.05
CA GLU A 22 -16.45 27.62 -25.16
C GLU A 22 -16.49 26.46 -26.17
N SER A 23 -15.38 25.74 -26.36
CA SER A 23 -15.37 24.51 -27.18
C SER A 23 -15.83 23.28 -26.39
N GLN A 24 -15.64 23.28 -25.06
CA GLN A 24 -16.18 22.25 -24.17
C GLN A 24 -17.69 22.30 -24.10
N ASN A 25 -18.33 23.47 -23.97
CA ASN A 25 -19.78 23.55 -23.85
C ASN A 25 -20.52 22.97 -25.09
N LEU A 26 -20.02 23.17 -26.31
CA LEU A 26 -20.59 22.60 -27.53
C LEU A 26 -20.28 21.10 -27.73
N LEU A 27 -19.13 20.63 -27.24
CA LEU A 27 -18.78 19.20 -27.19
C LEU A 27 -19.56 18.47 -26.07
N GLU A 28 -19.84 19.14 -24.95
CA GLU A 28 -20.66 18.67 -23.84
C GLU A 28 -22.14 18.64 -24.20
N THR A 29 -22.64 19.55 -25.04
CA THR A 29 -24.02 19.43 -25.54
C THR A 29 -24.17 18.22 -26.49
N ARG A 30 -23.13 17.89 -27.27
CA ARG A 30 -23.11 16.67 -28.10
C ARG A 30 -22.86 15.40 -27.28
N GLN A 31 -21.98 15.41 -26.28
CA GLN A 31 -21.73 14.29 -25.38
C GLN A 31 -22.89 14.01 -24.43
N GLY A 32 -23.58 15.06 -23.95
CA GLY A 32 -24.78 14.97 -23.11
C GLY A 32 -25.94 14.26 -23.81
N SER A 33 -26.00 14.29 -25.14
CA SER A 33 -26.99 13.55 -25.94
C SER A 33 -26.62 12.08 -26.21
N GLN A 34 -25.33 11.72 -26.08
CA GLN A 34 -24.81 10.34 -26.20
C GLN A 34 -24.72 9.63 -24.84
N LEU A 35 -24.80 10.36 -23.72
CA LEU A 35 -24.96 9.82 -22.36
C LEU A 35 -26.39 9.33 -22.06
N LYS A 36 -27.07 8.76 -23.06
CA LYS A 36 -28.26 7.93 -22.82
C LYS A 36 -27.84 6.65 -22.10
N SER A 37 -28.01 6.64 -20.78
CA SER A 37 -28.27 5.45 -19.94
C SER A 37 -27.55 4.18 -20.41
N LYS A 38 -26.21 4.21 -20.46
CA LYS A 38 -25.46 2.95 -20.56
C LYS A 38 -25.51 2.32 -19.18
N ARG A 39 -26.37 1.31 -19.04
CA ARG A 39 -26.49 0.44 -17.87
C ARG A 39 -25.10 0.23 -17.26
N SER A 40 -24.88 0.68 -16.02
CA SER A 40 -23.60 0.54 -15.29
C SER A 40 -23.12 -0.90 -15.42
N ASP A 41 -22.09 -1.08 -16.26
CA ASP A 41 -21.66 -2.36 -16.83
C ASP A 41 -20.67 -3.00 -15.85
N TRP A 42 -21.06 -4.09 -15.18
CA TRP A 42 -20.22 -4.78 -14.18
C TRP A 42 -18.95 -5.43 -14.77
N ARG A 43 -18.80 -5.39 -16.10
CA ARG A 43 -17.69 -6.00 -16.84
C ARG A 43 -16.34 -5.38 -16.48
N ALA A 44 -16.26 -4.05 -16.40
CA ALA A 44 -15.02 -3.35 -16.04
C ALA A 44 -14.56 -3.67 -14.60
N PRO A 45 -15.41 -3.51 -13.57
CA PRO A 45 -15.06 -3.93 -12.21
C PRO A 45 -14.68 -5.42 -12.12
N ALA A 46 -15.37 -6.31 -12.82
CA ALA A 46 -15.05 -7.74 -12.82
C ALA A 46 -13.67 -8.05 -13.41
N LEU A 47 -13.26 -7.38 -14.49
CA LEU A 47 -11.91 -7.51 -15.05
C LEU A 47 -10.84 -7.01 -14.08
N ILE A 48 -11.11 -5.91 -13.36
CA ILE A 48 -10.21 -5.36 -12.35
C ILE A 48 -10.07 -6.31 -11.16
N LEU A 49 -11.15 -6.96 -10.73
CA LEU A 49 -11.10 -7.99 -9.68
C LEU A 49 -10.28 -9.22 -10.11
N GLY A 50 -10.43 -9.64 -11.38
CA GLY A 50 -9.61 -10.73 -11.94
C GLY A 50 -8.12 -10.35 -12.01
N LEU A 51 -7.82 -9.10 -12.38
CA LEU A 51 -6.46 -8.56 -12.38
C LEU A 51 -5.85 -8.58 -10.97
N GLU A 52 -6.59 -8.11 -9.96
CA GLU A 52 -6.13 -8.13 -8.56
C GLU A 52 -5.85 -9.56 -8.07
N CYS A 53 -6.73 -10.50 -8.41
CA CYS A 53 -6.55 -11.91 -8.08
C CYS A 53 -5.23 -12.47 -8.65
N LEU A 54 -4.96 -12.20 -9.93
CA LEU A 54 -3.74 -12.67 -10.61
C LEU A 54 -2.48 -11.97 -10.11
N GLU A 55 -2.57 -10.67 -9.84
CA GLU A 55 -1.49 -9.88 -9.25
C GLU A 55 -1.11 -10.41 -7.86
N SER A 56 -2.11 -10.60 -6.99
CA SER A 56 -1.91 -11.11 -5.63
C SER A 56 -1.30 -12.51 -5.66
N MET A 57 -1.77 -13.40 -6.55
CA MET A 57 -1.17 -14.72 -6.73
C MET A 57 0.29 -14.64 -7.15
N ALA A 58 0.63 -13.78 -8.11
CA ALA A 58 1.99 -13.68 -8.62
C ALA A 58 2.96 -13.06 -7.61
N PHE A 59 2.53 -12.01 -6.91
CA PHE A 59 3.33 -11.35 -5.88
C PHE A 59 3.64 -12.30 -4.74
N ASN A 60 2.60 -12.95 -4.19
CA ASN A 60 2.78 -13.92 -3.11
C ASN A 60 3.56 -15.15 -3.60
N GLY A 61 3.51 -15.47 -4.89
CA GLY A 61 4.26 -16.56 -5.49
C GLY A 61 5.76 -16.36 -5.38
N ILE A 62 6.22 -15.10 -5.37
CA ILE A 62 7.61 -14.78 -5.04
C ILE A 62 7.76 -14.61 -3.53
N ALA A 63 6.97 -13.71 -2.95
CA ALA A 63 7.19 -13.15 -1.63
C ALA A 63 7.22 -14.21 -0.53
N THR A 64 6.33 -15.20 -0.59
CA THR A 64 6.14 -16.18 0.49
C THR A 64 7.31 -17.13 0.65
N ASN A 65 7.98 -17.52 -0.44
CA ASN A 65 9.07 -18.51 -0.39
C ASN A 65 10.45 -17.96 -0.80
N LEU A 66 10.55 -16.64 -0.98
CA LEU A 66 11.77 -15.98 -1.41
C LEU A 66 12.96 -16.25 -0.47
N VAL A 67 12.71 -16.30 0.85
CA VAL A 67 13.76 -16.54 1.86
C VAL A 67 14.39 -17.93 1.70
N VAL A 68 13.60 -18.92 1.31
CA VAL A 68 14.09 -20.28 1.05
C VAL A 68 14.86 -20.29 -0.26
N TYR A 69 14.36 -19.65 -1.31
CA TYR A 69 15.06 -19.59 -2.60
C TYR A 69 16.47 -18.97 -2.49
N ILE A 70 16.59 -17.80 -1.83
CA ILE A 70 17.88 -17.13 -1.64
C ILE A 70 18.83 -18.03 -0.85
N ARG A 71 18.32 -18.75 0.16
CA ARG A 71 19.13 -19.66 0.98
C ARG A 71 19.55 -20.91 0.22
N SER A 72 18.63 -21.60 -0.44
CA SER A 72 18.86 -22.94 -1.00
C SER A 72 19.44 -22.92 -2.40
N VAL A 73 19.09 -21.92 -3.23
CA VAL A 73 19.51 -21.84 -4.63
C VAL A 73 20.65 -20.85 -4.80
N LEU A 74 20.56 -19.67 -4.18
CA LEU A 74 21.60 -18.63 -4.27
C LEU A 74 22.66 -18.75 -3.15
N HIS A 75 22.58 -19.82 -2.35
CA HIS A 75 23.53 -20.13 -1.26
C HIS A 75 23.73 -18.97 -0.26
N GLY A 76 22.70 -18.16 -0.04
CA GLY A 76 22.72 -17.06 0.91
C GLY A 76 22.77 -17.51 2.37
N GLY A 77 23.47 -16.75 3.21
CA GLY A 77 23.47 -16.97 4.66
C GLY A 77 22.08 -16.74 5.28
N ILE A 78 21.82 -17.35 6.44
CA ILE A 78 20.50 -17.29 7.13
C ILE A 78 20.07 -15.84 7.39
N ALA A 79 20.91 -15.07 8.08
CA ALA A 79 20.65 -13.68 8.42
C ALA A 79 20.65 -12.76 7.18
N SER A 80 21.57 -13.00 6.23
CA SER A 80 21.62 -12.22 4.98
C SER A 80 20.34 -12.40 4.17
N SER A 81 19.84 -13.64 4.05
CA SER A 81 18.62 -13.94 3.30
C SER A 81 17.41 -13.27 3.93
N ALA A 82 17.26 -13.34 5.26
CA ALA A 82 16.19 -12.67 5.98
C ALA A 82 16.23 -11.15 5.80
N SER A 83 17.42 -10.54 5.90
CA SER A 83 17.61 -9.11 5.69
C SER A 83 17.28 -8.68 4.26
N THR A 84 17.72 -9.42 3.26
CA THR A 84 17.43 -9.13 1.86
C THR A 84 15.94 -9.24 1.54
N VAL A 85 15.24 -10.25 2.09
CA VAL A 85 13.78 -10.40 1.92
C VAL A 85 13.03 -9.24 2.58
N SER A 86 13.41 -8.88 3.80
CA SER A 86 12.81 -7.76 4.54
C SER A 86 13.00 -6.44 3.76
N LEU A 87 14.20 -6.18 3.26
CA LEU A 87 14.48 -5.01 2.43
C LEU A 87 13.64 -4.98 1.13
N TRP A 88 13.46 -6.14 0.49
CA TRP A 88 12.64 -6.24 -0.71
C TRP A 88 11.15 -6.00 -0.42
N PHE A 89 10.63 -6.56 0.66
CA PHE A 89 9.27 -6.28 1.14
C PHE A 89 9.09 -4.79 1.42
N GLY A 90 10.00 -4.19 2.19
CA GLY A 90 9.98 -2.76 2.48
C GLY A 90 9.99 -1.89 1.22
N THR A 91 10.82 -2.25 0.24
CA THR A 91 10.86 -1.57 -1.06
C THR A 91 9.55 -1.71 -1.82
N SER A 92 8.96 -2.92 -1.84
CA SER A 92 7.70 -3.20 -2.54
C SER A 92 6.49 -2.44 -1.98
N PHE A 93 6.53 -2.07 -0.69
CA PHE A 93 5.51 -1.22 -0.06
C PHE A 93 5.85 0.27 -0.09
N PHE A 94 7.11 0.65 -0.31
CA PHE A 94 7.52 2.04 -0.51
C PHE A 94 7.22 2.56 -1.92
N VAL A 95 7.54 1.76 -2.95
CA VAL A 95 7.32 2.11 -4.37
C VAL A 95 5.89 2.60 -4.67
N PRO A 96 4.80 2.00 -4.14
CA PRO A 96 3.45 2.51 -4.33
C PRO A 96 3.26 3.99 -4.03
N ILE A 97 3.99 4.56 -3.08
CA ILE A 97 3.90 5.99 -2.76
C ILE A 97 4.41 6.83 -3.95
N LEU A 98 5.53 6.41 -4.54
CA LEU A 98 6.07 7.03 -5.75
C LEU A 98 5.15 6.79 -6.95
N GLY A 99 4.61 5.57 -7.09
CA GLY A 99 3.66 5.21 -8.13
C GLY A 99 2.39 6.07 -8.09
N ALA A 100 1.84 6.30 -6.90
CA ALA A 100 0.68 7.15 -6.67
C ALA A 100 0.99 8.60 -7.04
N ALA A 101 2.14 9.13 -6.59
CA ALA A 101 2.57 10.48 -6.96
C ALA A 101 2.66 10.65 -8.48
N ILE A 102 3.22 9.69 -9.21
CA ILE A 102 3.34 9.71 -10.67
C ILE A 102 1.95 9.60 -11.34
N ALA A 103 1.09 8.72 -10.84
CA ALA A 103 -0.28 8.55 -11.34
C ALA A 103 -1.10 9.84 -11.20
N ASP A 104 -1.02 10.48 -10.03
CA ASP A 104 -1.80 11.67 -9.71
C ASP A 104 -1.30 12.94 -10.40
N THR A 105 -0.01 13.01 -10.79
CA THR A 105 0.59 14.22 -11.36
C THR A 105 0.76 14.19 -12.87
N TYR A 106 1.16 13.06 -13.46
CA TYR A 106 1.59 13.04 -14.87
C TYR A 106 0.85 12.00 -15.72
N LEU A 107 0.77 10.76 -15.26
CA LEU A 107 0.39 9.62 -16.12
C LEU A 107 -1.11 9.31 -16.08
N GLY A 108 -1.77 9.57 -14.95
CA GLY A 108 -3.10 9.04 -14.67
C GLY A 108 -3.08 7.55 -14.33
N ASN A 109 -4.11 7.08 -13.62
CA ASN A 109 -4.19 5.72 -13.09
C ASN A 109 -4.00 4.64 -14.17
N TYR A 110 -4.67 4.78 -15.33
CA TYR A 110 -4.60 3.79 -16.41
C TYR A 110 -3.18 3.59 -16.97
N LYS A 111 -2.46 4.68 -17.28
CA LYS A 111 -1.12 4.58 -17.87
C LYS A 111 -0.10 4.07 -16.85
N THR A 112 -0.23 4.49 -15.58
CA THR A 112 0.59 3.96 -14.49
C THR A 112 0.44 2.45 -14.39
N ILE A 113 -0.80 1.92 -14.31
CA ILE A 113 -1.04 0.47 -14.24
C ILE A 113 -0.44 -0.25 -15.46
N LEU A 114 -0.65 0.27 -16.67
CA LEU A 114 -0.14 -0.36 -17.89
C LEU A 114 1.39 -0.48 -17.90
N ILE A 115 2.09 0.64 -17.65
CA ILE A 115 3.56 0.66 -17.62
C ILE A 115 4.09 -0.23 -16.50
N SER A 116 3.44 -0.19 -15.34
CA SER A 116 3.77 -1.01 -14.19
C SER A 116 3.57 -2.51 -14.45
N LEU A 117 2.50 -2.93 -15.14
CA LEU A 117 2.30 -4.33 -15.53
C LEU A 117 3.36 -4.81 -16.53
N ILE A 118 3.81 -3.95 -17.45
CA ILE A 118 4.90 -4.28 -18.39
C ILE A 118 6.22 -4.47 -17.63
N MET A 119 6.56 -3.54 -16.73
CA MET A 119 7.76 -3.66 -15.89
C MET A 119 7.69 -4.90 -14.99
N TYR A 120 6.52 -5.17 -14.41
CA TYR A 120 6.30 -6.34 -13.59
C TYR A 120 6.49 -7.62 -14.41
N LEU A 121 5.87 -7.72 -15.60
CA LEU A 121 6.05 -8.89 -16.46
C LEU A 121 7.52 -9.10 -16.84
N LEU A 122 8.25 -8.03 -17.18
CA LEU A 122 9.67 -8.10 -17.50
C LEU A 122 10.49 -8.63 -16.31
N GLY A 123 10.24 -8.12 -15.10
CA GLY A 123 10.86 -8.63 -13.87
C GLY A 123 10.56 -10.11 -13.62
N MET A 124 9.30 -10.51 -13.78
CA MET A 124 8.87 -11.90 -13.64
C MET A 124 9.52 -12.84 -14.66
N VAL A 125 9.65 -12.42 -15.91
CA VAL A 125 10.32 -13.20 -16.96
C VAL A 125 11.79 -13.38 -16.61
N LEU A 126 12.47 -12.33 -16.16
CA LEU A 126 13.88 -12.41 -15.75
C LEU A 126 14.09 -13.31 -14.53
N ILE A 127 13.21 -13.27 -13.53
CA ILE A 127 13.23 -14.20 -12.38
C ILE A 127 13.09 -15.64 -12.85
N THR A 128 12.10 -15.91 -13.71
CA THR A 128 11.83 -17.26 -14.22
C THR A 128 13.01 -17.77 -15.06
N VAL A 129 13.58 -16.94 -15.93
CA VAL A 129 14.79 -17.27 -16.70
C VAL A 129 15.98 -17.55 -15.77
N ALA A 130 16.20 -16.74 -14.74
CA ALA A 130 17.27 -16.95 -13.77
C ALA A 130 17.09 -18.26 -12.97
N ALA A 131 15.86 -18.71 -12.76
CA ALA A 131 15.56 -20.00 -12.12
C ALA A 131 15.75 -21.21 -13.06
N PHE A 132 15.69 -21.02 -14.38
CA PHE A 132 16.04 -22.06 -15.37
C PHE A 132 17.55 -22.18 -15.61
N MET A 133 18.34 -21.17 -15.22
CA MET A 133 19.79 -21.24 -15.34
C MET A 133 20.36 -22.26 -14.36
N PRO A 134 21.24 -23.18 -14.80
CA PRO A 134 21.84 -24.17 -13.90
C PRO A 134 22.69 -23.46 -12.85
N SER A 135 22.31 -23.56 -11.58
CA SER A 135 23.17 -23.20 -10.47
C SER A 135 24.31 -24.21 -10.41
N THR A 136 25.52 -23.83 -10.80
CA THR A 136 26.69 -24.70 -10.66
C THR A 136 26.99 -24.87 -9.18
N SER A 137 26.72 -26.07 -8.65
CA SER A 137 27.13 -26.43 -7.29
C SER A 137 28.64 -26.23 -7.18
N VAL A 138 29.06 -25.42 -6.21
CA VAL A 138 30.47 -25.22 -5.90
C VAL A 138 31.02 -26.51 -5.27
N SER A 139 31.50 -27.42 -6.11
CA SER A 139 32.39 -28.51 -5.69
C SER A 139 33.80 -27.93 -5.59
N CYS A 140 34.13 -27.30 -4.45
CA CYS A 140 35.51 -26.92 -4.16
C CYS A 140 36.27 -28.14 -3.63
N ASP A 141 37.15 -28.70 -4.46
CA ASP A 141 38.27 -29.50 -3.96
C ASP A 141 39.27 -28.58 -3.26
N MET A 142 39.81 -29.04 -2.13
CA MET A 142 40.58 -28.30 -1.11
C MET A 142 41.90 -27.62 -1.57
N SER A 143 42.16 -27.43 -2.87
CA SER A 143 43.49 -27.00 -3.34
C SER A 143 43.53 -26.00 -4.50
N SER A 144 42.42 -25.34 -4.88
CA SER A 144 42.54 -24.20 -5.80
C SER A 144 41.43 -23.17 -5.59
N SER A 145 41.80 -21.89 -5.71
CA SER A 145 40.92 -20.73 -5.59
C SER A 145 39.72 -20.85 -6.53
N CYS A 146 38.55 -21.14 -5.97
CA CYS A 146 37.29 -21.24 -6.71
C CYS A 146 36.92 -19.86 -7.28
N LEU A 147 36.93 -19.71 -8.61
CA LEU A 147 36.33 -18.57 -9.30
C LEU A 147 34.81 -18.76 -9.31
N SER A 148 34.10 -17.95 -8.52
CA SER A 148 32.64 -17.96 -8.41
C SER A 148 31.98 -17.53 -9.74
N SER A 149 31.57 -18.50 -10.55
CA SER A 149 30.74 -18.31 -11.75
C SER A 149 29.25 -17.98 -11.43
N ASP A 150 28.96 -17.53 -10.20
CA ASP A 150 27.60 -17.33 -9.67
C ASP A 150 27.18 -15.84 -9.59
N GLY A 151 28.11 -14.91 -9.83
CA GLY A 151 27.84 -13.47 -9.73
C GLY A 151 26.80 -12.96 -10.74
N THR A 152 26.78 -13.52 -11.95
CA THR A 152 25.86 -13.09 -13.03
C THR A 152 24.43 -13.56 -12.76
N GLN A 153 24.22 -14.80 -12.31
CA GLN A 153 22.88 -15.31 -11.96
C GLN A 153 22.29 -14.51 -10.79
N ASN A 154 23.09 -14.26 -9.76
CA ASN A 154 22.71 -13.44 -8.61
C ASN A 154 22.38 -11.99 -9.02
N LEU A 155 23.19 -11.38 -9.88
CA LEU A 155 22.94 -10.03 -10.39
C LEU A 155 21.62 -9.96 -11.18
N ILE A 156 21.40 -10.89 -12.11
CA ILE A 156 20.16 -10.95 -12.90
C ILE A 156 18.96 -11.12 -11.98
N PHE A 157 19.05 -12.03 -11.01
CA PHE A 157 17.96 -12.27 -10.06
C PHE A 157 17.62 -11.02 -9.24
N PHE A 158 18.61 -10.33 -8.66
CA PHE A 158 18.34 -9.13 -7.87
C PHE A 158 17.83 -7.96 -8.71
N VAL A 159 18.37 -7.75 -9.91
CA VAL A 159 17.83 -6.74 -10.84
C VAL A 159 16.37 -7.05 -11.17
N ALA A 160 16.05 -8.31 -11.44
CA ALA A 160 14.69 -8.77 -11.72
C ALA A 160 13.75 -8.63 -10.51
N LEU A 161 14.25 -8.92 -9.31
CA LEU A 161 13.53 -8.83 -8.05
C LEU A 161 13.13 -7.38 -7.73
N TYR A 162 14.05 -6.42 -7.89
CA TYR A 162 13.74 -5.00 -7.70
C TYR A 162 12.90 -4.41 -8.84
N LEU A 163 13.10 -4.86 -10.08
CA LEU A 163 12.22 -4.47 -11.19
C LEU A 163 10.77 -4.94 -10.95
N THR A 164 10.62 -6.13 -10.38
CA THR A 164 9.34 -6.66 -9.92
C THR A 164 8.72 -5.82 -8.81
N ALA A 165 9.51 -5.38 -7.82
CA ALA A 165 9.04 -4.45 -6.78
C ALA A 165 8.53 -3.12 -7.37
N VAL A 166 9.24 -2.57 -8.38
CA VAL A 166 8.83 -1.35 -9.09
C VAL A 166 7.50 -1.55 -9.84
N GLY A 167 7.39 -2.65 -10.58
CA GLY A 167 6.17 -2.99 -11.33
C GLY A 167 4.97 -3.23 -10.42
N CYS A 168 5.12 -4.10 -9.42
CA CYS A 168 4.08 -4.40 -8.44
C CYS A 168 3.64 -3.14 -7.67
N GLY A 169 4.59 -2.31 -7.21
CA GLY A 169 4.26 -1.12 -6.45
C GLY A 169 3.41 -0.11 -7.23
N GLY A 170 3.70 0.10 -8.52
CA GLY A 170 2.91 0.99 -9.35
C GLY A 170 1.52 0.44 -9.68
N VAL A 171 1.35 -0.88 -9.82
CA VAL A 171 0.01 -1.49 -9.94
C VAL A 171 -0.80 -1.21 -8.66
N ARG A 172 -0.24 -1.52 -7.49
CA ARG A 172 -0.92 -1.31 -6.19
C ARG A 172 -1.30 0.14 -5.92
N SER A 173 -0.48 1.09 -6.38
CA SER A 173 -0.77 2.50 -6.19
C SER A 173 -2.02 3.00 -6.92
N ALA A 174 -2.35 2.40 -8.07
CA ALA A 174 -3.35 2.94 -8.98
C ALA A 174 -4.54 2.01 -9.22
N LEU A 175 -4.40 0.69 -8.97
CA LEU A 175 -5.41 -0.32 -9.33
C LEU A 175 -6.71 -0.19 -8.52
N LEU A 176 -6.61 -0.04 -7.20
CA LEU A 176 -7.80 0.10 -6.34
C LEU A 176 -8.56 1.43 -6.61
N PRO A 177 -7.89 2.60 -6.69
CA PRO A 177 -8.54 3.85 -7.13
C PRO A 177 -9.17 3.72 -8.53
N PHE A 178 -8.46 3.12 -9.48
CA PHE A 178 -8.97 2.91 -10.84
C PHE A 178 -10.24 2.05 -10.87
N GLY A 179 -10.32 1.02 -10.02
CA GLY A 179 -11.53 0.22 -9.82
C GLY A 179 -12.68 1.00 -9.21
N ALA A 180 -12.40 1.85 -8.22
CA ALA A 180 -13.41 2.72 -7.62
C ALA A 180 -13.98 3.73 -8.63
N ASP A 181 -13.15 4.26 -9.53
CA ASP A 181 -13.51 5.21 -10.58
C ASP A 181 -14.47 4.65 -11.65
N GLN A 182 -14.70 3.33 -11.66
CA GLN A 182 -15.66 2.70 -12.58
C GLN A 182 -17.13 2.92 -12.16
N PHE A 183 -17.37 3.41 -10.94
CA PHE A 183 -18.71 3.65 -10.40
C PHE A 183 -19.06 5.14 -10.36
N ASN A 184 -20.31 5.50 -10.67
CA ASN A 184 -20.81 6.87 -10.52
C ASN A 184 -21.25 7.17 -9.08
N ASN A 185 -20.99 8.39 -8.60
CA ASN A 185 -21.34 8.79 -7.23
C ASN A 185 -22.80 9.28 -7.08
N ASP A 186 -23.50 9.54 -8.18
CA ASP A 186 -24.80 10.23 -8.15
C ASP A 186 -26.00 9.29 -7.90
N HIS A 187 -25.79 7.97 -7.99
CA HIS A 187 -26.86 6.98 -7.83
C HIS A 187 -26.63 6.08 -6.61
N SER A 188 -27.64 5.97 -5.75
CA SER A 188 -27.63 5.11 -4.54
C SER A 188 -27.31 3.63 -4.84
N LEU A 189 -27.70 3.14 -6.03
CA LEU A 189 -27.37 1.79 -6.50
C LEU A 189 -25.86 1.62 -6.75
N ASP A 190 -25.18 2.63 -7.27
CA ASP A 190 -23.75 2.57 -7.56
C ASP A 190 -22.92 2.65 -6.28
N ILE A 191 -23.40 3.34 -5.22
CA ILE A 191 -22.77 3.31 -3.88
C ILE A 191 -22.74 1.89 -3.31
N LYS A 192 -23.87 1.15 -3.39
CA LYS A 192 -23.94 -0.23 -2.90
C LYS A 192 -23.05 -1.17 -3.72
N ARG A 193 -23.03 -1.00 -5.04
CA ARG A 193 -22.16 -1.76 -5.96
C ARG A 193 -20.69 -1.52 -5.69
N ARG A 194 -20.29 -0.27 -5.47
CA ARG A 194 -18.92 0.10 -5.11
C ARG A 194 -18.49 -0.54 -3.78
N ARG A 195 -19.35 -0.53 -2.76
CA ARG A 195 -19.06 -1.24 -1.50
C ARG A 195 -18.82 -2.73 -1.72
N ASN A 196 -19.68 -3.38 -2.53
CA ASN A 196 -19.48 -4.78 -2.87
C ASN A 196 -18.18 -5.01 -3.65
N PHE A 197 -17.81 -4.11 -4.56
CA PHE A 197 -16.54 -4.16 -5.26
C PHE A 197 -15.35 -4.15 -4.29
N PHE A 198 -15.33 -3.22 -3.32
CA PHE A 198 -14.28 -3.20 -2.29
C PHE A 198 -14.22 -4.52 -1.52
N SER A 199 -15.36 -5.05 -1.06
CA SER A 199 -15.38 -6.36 -0.38
C SER A 199 -14.88 -7.49 -1.27
N SER A 200 -15.27 -7.53 -2.54
CA SER A 200 -14.79 -8.54 -3.51
C SER A 200 -13.30 -8.39 -3.79
N PHE A 201 -12.77 -7.17 -3.84
CA PHE A 201 -11.35 -6.90 -4.03
C PHE A 201 -10.51 -7.55 -2.93
N TYR A 202 -10.88 -7.36 -1.66
CA TYR A 202 -10.21 -8.02 -0.53
C TYR A 202 -10.32 -9.54 -0.57
N ILE A 203 -11.47 -10.09 -1.00
CA ILE A 203 -11.62 -11.54 -1.19
C ILE A 203 -10.65 -12.05 -2.27
N CYS A 204 -10.49 -11.32 -3.37
CA CYS A 204 -9.51 -11.66 -4.42
C CYS A 204 -8.06 -11.63 -3.89
N VAL A 205 -7.70 -10.65 -3.06
CA VAL A 205 -6.40 -10.59 -2.40
C VAL A 205 -6.16 -11.84 -1.55
N ILE A 206 -7.08 -12.15 -0.64
CA ILE A 206 -7.01 -13.30 0.27
C ILE A 206 -6.92 -14.61 -0.52
N PHE A 207 -7.77 -14.77 -1.54
CA PHE A 207 -7.75 -15.93 -2.42
C PHE A 207 -6.38 -16.08 -3.11
N GLY A 208 -5.79 -14.98 -3.57
CA GLY A 208 -4.47 -14.99 -4.20
C GLY A 208 -3.36 -15.43 -3.24
N VAL A 209 -3.37 -14.92 -2.01
CA VAL A 209 -2.43 -15.30 -0.95
C VAL A 209 -2.55 -16.79 -0.59
N ILE A 210 -3.77 -17.29 -0.39
CA ILE A 210 -4.01 -18.69 -0.04
C ILE A 210 -3.60 -19.62 -1.19
N THR A 211 -4.02 -19.30 -2.42
CA THR A 211 -3.70 -20.13 -3.59
C THR A 211 -2.20 -20.16 -3.86
N SER A 212 -1.53 -19.01 -3.74
CA SER A 212 -0.09 -18.93 -3.91
C SER A 212 0.66 -19.69 -2.82
N GLY A 213 0.39 -19.38 -1.55
CA GLY A 213 1.11 -19.97 -0.42
C GLY A 213 0.87 -21.47 -0.26
N THR A 214 -0.17 -22.03 -0.90
CA THR A 214 -0.40 -23.48 -0.94
C THR A 214 0.07 -24.10 -2.25
N VAL A 215 -0.53 -23.76 -3.39
CA VAL A 215 -0.29 -24.43 -4.68
C VAL A 215 1.07 -24.04 -5.27
N ILE A 216 1.36 -22.75 -5.39
CA ILE A 216 2.60 -22.29 -6.02
C ILE A 216 3.81 -22.68 -5.17
N VAL A 217 3.74 -22.47 -3.86
CA VAL A 217 4.80 -22.87 -2.92
C VAL A 217 5.03 -24.38 -2.95
N TRP A 218 3.98 -25.19 -2.99
CA TRP A 218 4.13 -26.63 -3.11
C TRP A 218 4.86 -27.04 -4.40
N VAL A 219 4.53 -26.41 -5.54
CA VAL A 219 5.22 -26.63 -6.82
C VAL A 219 6.69 -26.21 -6.74
N GLN A 220 6.99 -25.08 -6.09
CA GLN A 220 8.36 -24.58 -5.93
C GLN A 220 9.26 -25.56 -5.17
N GLU A 221 8.76 -26.11 -4.06
CA GLU A 221 9.57 -26.99 -3.21
C GLU A 221 9.57 -28.46 -3.64
N ASN A 222 8.48 -28.96 -4.24
CA ASN A 222 8.36 -30.38 -4.57
C ASN A 222 8.59 -30.71 -6.05
N VAL A 223 8.47 -29.74 -6.95
CA VAL A 223 8.60 -29.97 -8.41
C VAL A 223 9.80 -29.21 -8.97
N SER A 224 9.75 -27.88 -8.97
CA SER A 224 10.84 -27.02 -9.46
C SER A 224 10.54 -25.56 -9.21
N TRP A 225 11.55 -24.80 -8.77
CA TRP A 225 11.51 -23.35 -8.65
C TRP A 225 11.13 -22.65 -9.95
N ALA A 226 11.67 -23.12 -11.09
CA ALA A 226 11.45 -22.51 -12.39
C ALA A 226 9.98 -22.64 -12.83
N ILE A 227 9.35 -23.77 -12.56
CA ILE A 227 7.91 -23.99 -12.85
C ILE A 227 7.06 -23.11 -11.93
N GLY A 228 7.40 -23.05 -10.63
CA GLY A 228 6.69 -22.21 -9.67
C GLY A 228 6.69 -20.72 -10.06
N TYR A 229 7.86 -20.16 -10.37
CA TYR A 229 7.95 -18.78 -10.86
C TYR A 229 7.31 -18.61 -12.24
N GLY A 230 7.39 -19.61 -13.13
CA GLY A 230 6.69 -19.59 -14.42
C GLY A 230 5.17 -19.50 -14.30
N ILE A 231 4.56 -20.17 -13.31
CA ILE A 231 3.12 -20.04 -13.01
C ILE A 231 2.81 -18.60 -12.59
N ALA A 232 3.62 -18.01 -11.70
CA ALA A 232 3.46 -16.61 -11.28
C ALA A 232 3.67 -15.62 -12.46
N THR A 233 4.64 -15.85 -13.34
CA THR A 233 4.86 -15.05 -14.56
C THR A 233 3.64 -15.13 -15.49
N THR A 234 3.07 -16.32 -15.64
CA THR A 234 1.86 -16.53 -16.46
C THR A 234 0.67 -15.76 -15.89
N CYS A 235 0.52 -15.69 -14.56
CA CYS A 235 -0.52 -14.89 -13.92
C CYS A 235 -0.41 -13.41 -14.30
N ILE A 236 0.79 -12.82 -14.24
CA ILE A 236 1.02 -11.42 -14.66
C ILE A 236 0.80 -11.23 -16.17
N GLY A 237 1.22 -12.19 -17.00
CA GLY A 237 0.95 -12.17 -18.44
C GLY A 237 -0.55 -12.13 -18.75
N LEU A 238 -1.33 -13.00 -18.09
CA LEU A 238 -2.79 -13.03 -18.22
C LEU A 238 -3.44 -11.74 -17.69
N ALA A 239 -2.93 -11.20 -16.58
CA ALA A 239 -3.34 -9.91 -16.03
C ALA A 239 -3.14 -8.77 -17.04
N LEU A 240 -1.97 -8.68 -17.68
CA LEU A 240 -1.68 -7.67 -18.70
C LEU A 240 -2.60 -7.83 -19.92
N ILE A 241 -2.79 -9.06 -20.41
CA ILE A 241 -3.71 -9.34 -21.53
C ILE A 241 -5.14 -8.94 -21.16
N GLY A 242 -5.62 -9.33 -19.98
CA GLY A 242 -6.95 -8.98 -19.48
C GLY A 242 -7.14 -7.48 -19.34
N PHE A 243 -6.11 -6.76 -18.88
CA PHE A 243 -6.14 -5.30 -18.78
C PHE A 243 -6.21 -4.63 -20.15
N LEU A 244 -5.42 -5.10 -21.13
CA LEU A 244 -5.45 -4.58 -22.51
C LEU A 244 -6.77 -4.87 -23.22
N VAL A 245 -7.35 -6.05 -23.02
CA VAL A 245 -8.67 -6.41 -23.55
C VAL A 245 -9.77 -5.56 -22.90
N GLY A 246 -9.59 -5.17 -21.63
CA GLY A 246 -10.49 -4.30 -20.89
C GLY A 246 -10.42 -2.82 -21.24
N THR A 247 -9.34 -2.36 -21.90
CA THR A 247 -9.12 -0.95 -22.27
C THR A 247 -10.32 -0.21 -22.87
N PRO A 248 -11.07 -0.75 -23.87
CA PRO A 248 -12.21 -0.05 -24.44
C PRO A 248 -13.44 0.00 -23.51
N ILE A 249 -13.45 -0.78 -22.43
CA ILE A 249 -14.55 -0.87 -21.46
C ILE A 249 -14.30 0.09 -20.28
N PHE A 250 -13.04 0.36 -19.96
CA PHE A 250 -12.68 1.15 -18.79
C PHE A 250 -13.03 2.64 -18.95
N ARG A 251 -13.55 3.22 -17.88
CA ARG A 251 -13.68 4.66 -17.73
C ARG A 251 -12.37 5.25 -17.23
N GLN A 252 -11.86 6.25 -17.95
CA GLN A 252 -10.61 6.94 -17.61
C GLN A 252 -10.94 8.34 -17.12
N HIS A 253 -10.41 8.70 -15.95
CA HIS A 253 -10.45 10.06 -15.43
C HIS A 253 -9.08 10.72 -15.60
N VAL A 254 -9.11 12.05 -15.80
CA VAL A 254 -7.89 12.86 -15.86
C VAL A 254 -7.29 13.00 -14.46
N PRO A 255 -5.94 13.05 -14.33
CA PRO A 255 -5.29 13.16 -13.04
C PRO A 255 -5.68 14.45 -12.31
N CYS A 256 -6.10 14.32 -11.04
CA CYS A 256 -6.52 15.44 -10.20
C CYS A 256 -5.42 15.89 -9.21
N GLY A 257 -4.14 15.86 -9.60
CA GLY A 257 -3.03 16.37 -8.79
C GLY A 257 -2.76 15.58 -7.50
N SER A 258 -1.55 15.69 -6.95
CA SER A 258 -1.16 14.92 -5.76
C SER A 258 -1.37 15.71 -4.45
N PRO A 259 -2.07 15.14 -3.45
CA PRO A 259 -2.18 15.70 -2.09
C PRO A 259 -0.82 15.86 -1.40
N VAL A 260 0.16 15.01 -1.74
CA VAL A 260 1.52 15.04 -1.17
C VAL A 260 2.21 16.39 -1.43
N LYS A 261 1.90 17.03 -2.56
CA LYS A 261 2.41 18.38 -2.89
C LYS A 261 2.00 19.42 -1.85
N SER A 262 0.80 19.30 -1.28
CA SER A 262 0.29 20.25 -0.28
C SER A 262 1.09 20.19 1.03
N ILE A 263 1.47 19.00 1.51
CA ILE A 263 2.32 18.87 2.71
C ILE A 263 3.69 19.52 2.50
N PHE A 264 4.38 19.16 1.42
CA PHE A 264 5.70 19.73 1.15
C PHE A 264 5.62 21.25 1.00
N LYS A 265 4.53 21.75 0.41
CA LYS A 265 4.24 23.18 0.32
C LYS A 265 4.10 23.81 1.70
N VAL A 266 3.34 23.21 2.62
CA VAL A 266 3.19 23.71 4.00
C VAL A 266 4.52 23.72 4.73
N ILE A 267 5.32 22.64 4.62
CA ILE A 267 6.65 22.56 5.25
C ILE A 267 7.55 23.68 4.71
N VAL A 268 7.71 23.77 3.39
CA VAL A 268 8.56 24.79 2.75
C VAL A 268 8.09 26.21 3.08
N ALA A 269 6.79 26.48 3.04
CA ALA A 269 6.22 27.77 3.39
C ALA A 269 6.44 28.11 4.88
N THR A 270 6.33 27.14 5.79
CA THR A 270 6.62 27.32 7.22
C THR A 270 8.07 27.75 7.42
N PHE A 271 9.03 27.03 6.82
CA PHE A 271 10.46 27.35 6.94
C PHE A 271 10.82 28.71 6.32
N ARG A 272 10.17 29.06 5.20
CA ARG A 272 10.38 30.34 4.51
C ARG A 272 9.83 31.53 5.29
N ASN A 273 8.71 31.33 5.99
CA ASN A 273 8.03 32.36 6.77
C ASN A 273 8.38 32.28 8.27
N MET A 274 9.45 31.56 8.64
CA MET A 274 9.79 31.28 10.04
C MET A 274 10.10 32.55 10.85
N SER A 275 10.55 33.62 10.19
CA SER A 275 10.82 34.91 10.81
C SER A 275 9.57 35.77 11.06
N LEU A 276 8.39 35.38 10.55
CA LEU A 276 7.14 36.10 10.76
C LEU A 276 6.50 35.74 12.10
N GLU A 277 5.86 36.70 12.74
CA GLU A 277 5.02 36.49 13.92
C GLU A 277 3.62 36.00 13.49
N VAL A 278 3.07 35.04 14.24
CA VAL A 278 1.74 34.51 13.99
C VAL A 278 0.73 35.43 14.70
N PRO A 279 -0.25 36.01 14.00
CA PRO A 279 -1.29 36.82 14.62
C PRO A 279 -2.07 36.02 15.67
N ASP A 280 -2.49 36.66 16.76
CA ASP A 280 -3.35 36.02 17.77
C ASP A 280 -4.80 35.85 17.30
N ASP A 281 -5.24 36.61 16.30
CA ASP A 281 -6.55 36.47 15.67
C ASP A 281 -6.48 35.51 14.47
N SER A 282 -7.03 34.31 14.65
CA SER A 282 -7.10 33.25 13.62
C SER A 282 -7.82 33.66 12.34
N SER A 283 -8.65 34.71 12.37
CA SER A 283 -9.36 35.24 11.19
C SER A 283 -8.45 35.98 10.19
N LEU A 284 -7.23 36.34 10.62
CA LEU A 284 -6.22 37.01 9.79
C LEU A 284 -5.36 36.04 8.98
N LEU A 285 -5.49 34.73 9.23
CA LEU A 285 -4.78 33.70 8.48
C LEU A 285 -5.39 33.51 7.09
N TYR A 286 -4.54 33.17 6.12
CA TYR A 286 -4.98 33.01 4.74
C TYR A 286 -5.89 31.78 4.58
N GLU A 287 -7.13 32.03 4.17
CA GLU A 287 -8.05 30.99 3.73
C GLU A 287 -8.77 31.41 2.45
N VAL A 288 -8.83 30.50 1.48
CA VAL A 288 -9.51 30.76 0.20
C VAL A 288 -11.02 30.85 0.48
N ARG A 289 -11.61 32.02 0.17
CA ARG A 289 -13.06 32.24 0.22
C ARG A 289 -13.71 31.53 -0.97
N SER A 290 -13.97 30.23 -0.86
CA SER A 290 -14.60 29.47 -1.94
C SER A 290 -16.11 29.72 -1.95
N ASN A 291 -16.61 30.34 -3.03
CA ASN A 291 -18.05 30.47 -3.28
C ASN A 291 -18.65 29.26 -4.01
N HIS A 292 -17.86 28.29 -4.51
CA HIS A 292 -18.40 27.23 -5.40
C HIS A 292 -17.79 25.81 -5.27
N THR A 293 -17.00 25.49 -4.24
CA THR A 293 -16.60 24.10 -4.00
C THR A 293 -16.67 23.75 -2.52
N GLN A 294 -17.42 22.68 -2.20
CA GLN A 294 -17.58 22.09 -0.87
C GLN A 294 -16.26 21.46 -0.37
N ARG A 295 -15.21 22.26 -0.16
CA ARG A 295 -14.12 21.82 0.72
C ARG A 295 -14.55 22.12 2.15
N ILE A 296 -14.74 21.07 2.94
CA ILE A 296 -15.03 21.19 4.37
C ILE A 296 -13.84 21.93 5.00
N LYS A 297 -14.11 23.11 5.56
CA LYS A 297 -13.08 23.88 6.28
C LYS A 297 -12.75 23.19 7.59
N LEU A 298 -11.46 22.99 7.85
CA LEU A 298 -10.99 22.48 9.14
C LEU A 298 -10.94 23.63 10.14
N ALA A 299 -11.43 23.39 11.36
CA ALA A 299 -11.34 24.37 12.43
C ALA A 299 -9.87 24.54 12.86
N HIS A 300 -9.45 25.79 13.05
CA HIS A 300 -8.10 26.10 13.52
C HIS A 300 -7.85 25.56 14.93
N SER A 301 -6.65 25.03 15.16
CA SER A 301 -6.22 24.50 16.46
C SER A 301 -4.94 25.17 16.94
N ASP A 302 -4.88 25.49 18.24
CA ASP A 302 -3.73 26.15 18.87
C ASP A 302 -2.49 25.25 19.04
N ASP A 303 -2.58 23.97 18.70
CA ASP A 303 -1.42 23.07 18.73
C ASP A 303 -0.49 23.34 17.54
N PHE A 304 0.83 23.19 17.76
CA PHE A 304 1.87 23.40 16.74
C PHE A 304 1.79 24.77 16.03
N ARG A 305 1.59 25.87 16.79
CA ARG A 305 1.49 27.26 16.26
C ARG A 305 2.58 27.67 15.26
N PHE A 306 3.76 27.04 15.32
CA PHE A 306 4.84 27.33 14.38
C PHE A 306 4.45 27.02 12.91
N LEU A 307 3.59 26.04 12.67
CA LEU A 307 3.11 25.67 11.32
C LEU A 307 2.15 26.71 10.74
N ASP A 308 1.48 27.48 11.59
CA ASP A 308 0.55 28.53 11.16
C ASP A 308 1.27 29.68 10.44
N LYS A 309 2.59 29.78 10.60
CA LYS A 309 3.45 30.69 9.81
C LYS A 309 3.34 30.46 8.30
N ALA A 310 3.00 29.25 7.86
CA ALA A 310 2.75 28.97 6.45
C ALA A 310 1.49 29.66 5.89
N ALA A 311 0.54 30.03 6.77
CA ALA A 311 -0.71 30.70 6.43
C ALA A 311 -0.72 32.20 6.76
N VAL A 312 0.40 32.76 7.27
CA VAL A 312 0.53 34.19 7.54
C VAL A 312 0.69 34.98 6.24
N ILE A 313 -0.14 36.00 6.06
CA ILE A 313 -0.05 36.93 4.93
C ILE A 313 1.10 37.90 5.22
N SER A 314 2.15 37.86 4.40
CA SER A 314 3.30 38.78 4.51
C SER A 314 3.13 39.98 3.57
N ASP A 315 3.65 41.16 3.91
CA ASP A 315 3.62 42.36 3.04
C ASP A 315 4.23 42.11 1.66
N LEU A 316 5.24 41.22 1.57
CA LEU A 316 5.85 40.79 0.31
C LEU A 316 4.86 40.05 -0.61
N SER A 317 3.87 39.36 -0.01
CA SER A 317 2.82 38.61 -0.72
C SER A 317 1.70 39.51 -1.24
N LEU A 318 1.51 40.69 -0.64
CA LEU A 318 0.59 41.73 -1.11
C LEU A 318 1.20 42.58 -2.23
N ALA A 319 2.53 42.76 -2.24
CA ALA A 319 3.25 43.53 -3.27
C ALA A 319 3.34 42.84 -4.64
N TYR A 320 3.35 41.51 -4.68
CA TYR A 320 3.36 40.71 -5.92
C TYR A 320 1.95 40.30 -6.32
N GLY A 321 1.17 41.25 -6.84
CA GLY A 321 -0.13 40.96 -7.46
C GLY A 321 -0.03 39.83 -8.49
N ASN A 322 -0.91 38.82 -8.33
CA ASN A 322 -1.24 37.74 -9.26
C ASN A 322 -0.10 36.80 -9.77
N ARG A 323 1.16 36.97 -9.34
CA ARG A 323 2.24 35.97 -9.52
C ARG A 323 2.55 35.25 -8.21
N GLN A 324 1.55 34.56 -7.65
CA GLN A 324 1.76 33.74 -6.47
C GLN A 324 2.74 32.60 -6.80
N SER A 325 3.92 32.61 -6.18
CA SER A 325 4.71 31.38 -6.13
C SER A 325 3.91 30.39 -5.28
N SER A 326 3.49 29.28 -5.90
CA SER A 326 2.65 28.23 -5.28
C SER A 326 3.21 27.66 -3.97
N TRP A 327 4.43 28.04 -3.56
CA TRP A 327 5.20 27.52 -2.44
C TRP A 327 5.46 28.52 -1.29
N SER A 328 4.89 29.73 -1.35
CA SER A 328 5.11 30.76 -0.30
C SER A 328 3.92 31.01 0.63
N LEU A 329 2.73 30.54 0.27
CA LEU A 329 1.49 30.78 1.03
C LEU A 329 0.58 29.55 0.98
N CYS A 330 0.15 29.07 2.15
CA CYS A 330 -0.74 27.92 2.32
C CYS A 330 -2.05 28.33 2.97
N THR A 331 -3.11 27.55 2.74
CA THR A 331 -4.38 27.78 3.45
C THR A 331 -4.36 27.18 4.85
N VAL A 332 -5.15 27.72 5.78
CA VAL A 332 -5.33 27.15 7.13
C VAL A 332 -5.74 25.68 7.07
N THR A 333 -6.60 25.30 6.12
CA THR A 333 -6.98 23.90 5.92
C THR A 333 -5.75 23.01 5.62
N GLU A 334 -4.86 23.41 4.70
CA GLU A 334 -3.62 22.64 4.40
C GLU A 334 -2.69 22.52 5.62
N VAL A 335 -2.65 23.55 6.48
CA VAL A 335 -1.84 23.54 7.71
C VAL A 335 -2.42 22.58 8.75
N GLU A 336 -3.74 22.62 8.97
CA GLU A 336 -4.43 21.73 9.91
C GLU A 336 -4.35 20.26 9.46
N GLU A 337 -4.37 20.00 8.15
CA GLU A 337 -4.12 18.66 7.59
C GLU A 337 -2.73 18.13 8.03
N LEU A 338 -1.68 18.96 7.95
CA LEU A 338 -0.35 18.57 8.43
C LEU A 338 -0.30 18.37 9.96
N LYS A 339 -0.99 19.22 10.73
CA LYS A 339 -1.08 19.07 12.20
C LYS A 339 -1.71 17.74 12.60
N ILE A 340 -2.80 17.33 11.93
CA ILE A 340 -3.44 16.03 12.15
C ILE A 340 -2.45 14.89 11.89
N LEU A 341 -1.69 14.94 10.79
CA LEU A 341 -0.69 13.93 10.49
C LEU A 341 0.38 13.83 11.59
N ILE A 342 0.86 14.97 12.10
CA ILE A 342 1.85 15.01 13.19
C ILE A 342 1.28 14.38 14.47
N ARG A 343 0.00 14.60 14.79
CA ARG A 343 -0.66 13.96 15.95
C ARG A 343 -0.75 12.44 15.81
N LEU A 344 -0.79 11.90 14.59
CA LEU A 344 -0.84 10.46 14.33
C LEU A 344 0.56 9.80 14.36
N LEU A 345 1.64 10.57 14.20
CA LEU A 345 3.02 10.05 14.17
C LEU A 345 3.41 9.20 15.39
N PRO A 346 3.08 9.55 16.65
CA PRO A 346 3.48 8.71 17.80
C PRO A 346 2.86 7.31 17.78
N ILE A 347 1.59 7.22 17.38
CA ILE A 347 0.87 5.93 17.24
C ILE A 347 1.48 5.13 16.08
N TRP A 348 1.87 5.82 15.02
CA TRP A 348 2.54 5.22 13.88
C TRP A 348 3.96 4.70 14.19
N VAL A 349 4.79 5.48 14.89
CA VAL A 349 6.16 5.08 15.28
C VAL A 349 6.14 3.80 16.12
N THR A 350 5.15 3.68 17.01
CA THR A 350 4.98 2.47 17.82
C THR A 350 4.52 1.25 17.01
N GLY A 351 4.02 1.44 15.78
CA GLY A 351 3.77 0.37 14.81
C GLY A 351 5.05 -0.23 14.22
N ILE A 352 6.14 0.53 14.12
CA ILE A 352 7.41 0.04 13.55
C ILE A 352 7.92 -1.22 14.28
N PHE A 353 7.88 -1.22 15.61
CA PHE A 353 8.28 -2.38 16.43
C PHE A 353 7.36 -3.59 16.23
N PHE A 354 6.08 -3.33 16.00
CA PHE A 354 5.10 -4.37 15.73
C PHE A 354 5.34 -5.00 14.35
N GLY A 355 5.64 -4.17 13.35
CA GLY A 355 6.05 -4.59 12.03
C GLY A 355 7.29 -5.48 12.01
N ALA A 356 8.33 -5.09 12.75
CA ALA A 356 9.55 -5.88 12.89
C ALA A 356 9.30 -7.26 13.53
N ALA A 357 8.27 -7.39 14.37
CA ALA A 357 7.85 -8.69 14.90
C ALA A 357 7.08 -9.51 13.86
N ILE A 358 6.20 -8.89 13.07
CA ILE A 358 5.50 -9.54 11.96
C ILE A 358 6.48 -10.00 10.87
N SER A 359 7.51 -9.22 10.55
CA SER A 359 8.47 -9.56 9.49
C SER A 359 9.19 -10.90 9.74
N GLN A 360 9.34 -11.30 11.01
CA GLN A 360 9.91 -12.60 11.40
C GLN A 360 9.11 -13.79 10.85
N MET A 361 7.79 -13.59 10.66
CA MET A 361 6.90 -14.59 10.09
C MET A 361 7.24 -14.92 8.64
N HIS A 362 7.69 -13.92 7.87
CA HIS A 362 8.05 -14.07 6.46
C HIS A 362 9.48 -14.57 6.25
N THR A 363 10.28 -14.67 7.31
CA THR A 363 11.71 -14.96 7.22
C THR A 363 12.12 -16.05 8.21
N THR A 364 12.38 -15.66 9.46
CA THR A 364 12.90 -16.52 10.52
C THR A 364 12.02 -17.74 10.77
N PHE A 365 10.69 -17.59 10.78
CA PHE A 365 9.78 -18.72 11.05
C PHE A 365 9.76 -19.73 9.90
N ILE A 366 9.87 -19.26 8.66
CA ILE A 366 9.97 -20.14 7.49
C ILE A 366 11.29 -20.91 7.56
N GLN A 367 12.41 -20.21 7.83
CA GLN A 367 13.72 -20.84 8.00
C GLN A 367 13.74 -21.85 9.15
N GLN A 368 13.08 -21.55 10.27
CA GLN A 368 12.87 -22.49 11.37
C GLN A 368 12.10 -23.73 10.88
N GLY A 369 11.02 -23.54 10.13
CA GLY A 369 10.23 -24.65 9.59
C GLY A 369 10.99 -25.54 8.62
N THR A 370 11.98 -25.02 7.86
CA THR A 370 12.80 -25.84 6.95
C THR A 370 13.65 -26.91 7.64
N VAL A 371 13.89 -26.77 8.94
CA VAL A 371 14.65 -27.73 9.75
C VAL A 371 13.76 -28.54 10.71
N MET A 372 12.44 -28.45 10.56
CA MET A 372 11.43 -29.19 11.33
C MET A 372 10.87 -30.35 10.51
N ASN A 373 10.15 -31.26 11.16
CA ASN A 373 9.40 -32.30 10.45
C ASN A 373 8.15 -31.69 9.80
N THR A 374 8.19 -31.54 8.48
CA THR A 374 7.14 -30.93 7.64
C THR A 374 5.96 -31.86 7.34
N LYS A 375 5.99 -33.11 7.82
CA LYS A 375 4.87 -34.05 7.64
C LYS A 375 3.81 -33.84 8.71
N ILE A 376 2.58 -33.54 8.28
CA ILE A 376 1.37 -33.58 9.11
C ILE A 376 0.50 -34.73 8.60
N GLY A 377 0.56 -35.87 9.30
CA GLY A 377 -0.05 -37.11 8.81
C GLY A 377 0.63 -37.59 7.53
N SER A 378 -0.14 -37.73 6.44
CA SER A 378 0.37 -38.14 5.12
C SER A 378 0.81 -36.98 4.22
N LEU A 379 0.51 -35.73 4.61
CA LEU A 379 0.78 -34.55 3.79
C LEU A 379 2.09 -33.88 4.21
N THR A 380 2.97 -33.62 3.25
CA THR A 380 4.16 -32.78 3.44
C THR A 380 3.77 -31.33 3.17
N ILE A 381 3.87 -30.49 4.19
CA ILE A 381 3.50 -29.06 4.10
C ILE A 381 4.78 -28.22 4.03
N PRO A 382 4.99 -27.47 2.94
CA PRO A 382 6.06 -26.48 2.85
C PRO A 382 6.01 -25.47 4.00
N PRO A 383 7.13 -25.11 4.64
CA PRO A 383 7.14 -24.11 5.71
C PRO A 383 6.53 -22.76 5.33
N ALA A 384 6.78 -22.31 4.10
CA ALA A 384 6.22 -21.05 3.59
C ALA A 384 4.69 -21.07 3.51
N SER A 385 4.05 -22.25 3.43
CA SER A 385 2.59 -22.37 3.42
C SER A 385 1.91 -22.00 4.74
N LEU A 386 2.66 -21.89 5.84
CA LEU A 386 2.11 -21.42 7.12
C LEU A 386 1.62 -19.97 7.05
N TYR A 387 2.11 -19.17 6.11
CA TYR A 387 1.56 -17.82 5.87
C TYR A 387 0.10 -17.88 5.39
N SER A 388 -0.27 -18.83 4.54
CA SER A 388 -1.67 -19.02 4.15
C SER A 388 -2.56 -19.44 5.31
N PHE A 389 -2.03 -20.24 6.24
CA PHE A 389 -2.74 -20.59 7.48
C PHE A 389 -3.03 -19.34 8.32
N GLU A 390 -2.05 -18.46 8.46
CA GLU A 390 -2.19 -17.21 9.19
C GLU A 390 -3.29 -16.30 8.61
N VAL A 391 -3.30 -16.12 7.29
CA VAL A 391 -4.31 -15.30 6.60
C VAL A 391 -5.73 -15.85 6.80
N ILE A 392 -5.87 -17.18 6.85
CA ILE A 392 -7.13 -17.84 7.22
C ILE A 392 -7.49 -17.51 8.68
N CYS A 393 -6.52 -17.58 9.59
CA CYS A 393 -6.73 -17.20 10.98
C CYS A 393 -7.12 -15.72 11.14
N VAL A 394 -6.54 -14.78 10.38
CA VAL A 394 -6.94 -13.36 10.39
C VAL A 394 -8.41 -13.22 10.00
N THR A 395 -8.82 -13.91 8.94
CA THR A 395 -10.22 -13.91 8.50
C THR A 395 -11.16 -14.44 9.59
N LEU A 396 -10.76 -15.52 10.28
CA LEU A 396 -11.50 -16.05 11.43
C LEU A 396 -11.56 -15.05 12.59
N TRP A 397 -10.45 -14.40 12.93
CA TRP A 397 -10.39 -13.38 13.97
C TRP A 397 -11.28 -12.18 13.66
N VAL A 398 -11.33 -11.72 12.41
CA VAL A 398 -12.26 -10.65 11.98
C VAL A 398 -13.72 -11.05 12.23
N LEU A 399 -14.08 -12.31 11.98
CA LEU A 399 -15.43 -12.81 12.28
C LEU A 399 -15.68 -12.87 13.79
N VAL A 400 -14.72 -13.38 14.56
CA VAL A 400 -14.80 -13.48 16.02
C VAL A 400 -14.93 -12.09 16.66
N VAL A 401 -14.12 -11.12 16.23
CA VAL A 401 -14.18 -9.74 16.73
C VAL A 401 -15.56 -9.14 16.48
N ASN A 402 -16.06 -9.24 15.26
CA ASN A 402 -17.32 -8.60 14.88
C ASN A 402 -18.58 -9.31 15.44
N LYS A 403 -18.56 -10.64 15.55
CA LYS A 403 -19.74 -11.43 15.95
C LYS A 403 -19.76 -11.81 17.43
N VAL A 404 -18.60 -11.87 18.08
CA VAL A 404 -18.49 -12.31 19.47
C VAL A 404 -18.00 -11.18 20.36
N ILE A 405 -16.84 -10.59 20.06
CA ILE A 405 -16.18 -9.65 20.98
C ILE A 405 -16.91 -8.31 21.04
N VAL A 406 -17.32 -7.74 19.91
CA VAL A 406 -18.05 -6.48 19.87
C VAL A 406 -19.42 -6.59 20.59
N PRO A 407 -20.25 -7.62 20.33
CA PRO A 407 -21.48 -7.82 21.10
C PRO A 407 -21.24 -8.09 22.58
N ALA A 408 -20.24 -8.91 22.94
CA ALA A 408 -19.93 -9.23 24.33
C ALA A 408 -19.47 -8.01 25.13
N THR A 409 -18.63 -7.15 24.54
CA THR A 409 -18.18 -5.91 25.19
C THR A 409 -19.34 -4.94 25.42
N ARG A 410 -20.27 -4.81 24.45
CA ARG A 410 -21.49 -4.03 24.64
C ARG A 410 -22.39 -4.56 25.77
N MET A 411 -22.38 -5.86 26.02
CA MET A 411 -23.16 -6.49 27.10
C MET A 411 -22.49 -6.32 28.47
N TYR A 412 -21.16 -6.44 28.56
CA TYR A 412 -20.43 -6.41 29.83
C TYR A 412 -20.14 -5.01 30.35
N PHE A 413 -19.89 -4.02 29.47
CA PHE A 413 -19.69 -2.65 29.90
C PHE A 413 -21.06 -1.99 30.16
N ALA A 414 -21.40 -1.79 31.43
CA ALA A 414 -22.72 -1.34 31.92
C ALA A 414 -23.29 -0.04 31.33
N ASN A 415 -22.49 0.70 30.55
CA ASN A 415 -22.88 1.94 29.87
C ASN A 415 -22.96 1.80 28.33
N GLY A 416 -22.87 0.59 27.77
CA GLY A 416 -22.82 0.38 26.31
C GLY A 416 -21.54 0.91 25.64
N LEU A 417 -20.49 1.19 26.44
CA LEU A 417 -19.20 1.67 25.96
C LEU A 417 -18.47 0.58 25.19
N GLU A 418 -18.22 0.82 23.90
CA GLU A 418 -17.38 -0.04 23.09
C GLU A 418 -15.90 0.18 23.41
N LEU A 419 -15.10 -0.88 23.31
CA LEU A 419 -13.63 -0.76 23.34
C LEU A 419 -13.18 0.28 22.32
N THR A 420 -12.44 1.29 22.78
CA THR A 420 -11.94 2.34 21.89
C THR A 420 -10.97 1.74 20.87
N GLN A 421 -10.86 2.36 19.70
CA GLN A 421 -9.94 1.91 18.65
C GLN A 421 -8.49 1.88 19.18
N LEU A 422 -8.08 2.85 20.01
CA LEU A 422 -6.75 2.88 20.60
C LEU A 422 -6.52 1.72 21.61
N GLN A 423 -7.53 1.34 22.39
CA GLN A 423 -7.45 0.18 23.28
C GLN A 423 -7.30 -1.12 22.48
N ARG A 424 -8.05 -1.29 21.39
CA ARG A 424 -7.92 -2.44 20.49
C ARG A 424 -6.52 -2.53 19.88
N ILE A 425 -5.95 -1.41 19.43
CA ILE A 425 -4.57 -1.34 18.93
C ILE A 425 -3.59 -1.80 20.03
N GLY A 426 -3.78 -1.34 21.27
CA GLY A 426 -2.98 -1.77 22.41
C GLY A 426 -3.07 -3.28 22.69
N ILE A 427 -4.28 -3.86 22.62
CA ILE A 427 -4.50 -5.31 22.78
C ILE A 427 -3.73 -6.10 21.71
N GLY A 428 -3.82 -5.68 20.44
CA GLY A 428 -3.09 -6.35 19.37
C GLY A 428 -1.58 -6.34 19.60
N ARG A 429 -1.01 -5.18 19.94
CA ARG A 429 0.43 -5.07 20.25
C ARG A 429 0.85 -5.90 21.46
N PHE A 430 -0.01 -6.00 22.47
CA PHE A 430 0.24 -6.87 23.62
C PHE A 430 0.24 -8.36 23.24
N LEU A 431 -0.71 -8.79 22.41
CA LEU A 431 -0.78 -10.17 21.90
C LEU A 431 0.49 -10.56 21.11
N MET A 432 1.08 -9.63 20.36
CA MET A 432 2.35 -9.86 19.67
C MET A 432 3.48 -10.26 20.62
N ILE A 433 3.54 -9.68 21.83
CA ILE A 433 4.56 -10.04 22.83
C ILE A 433 4.43 -11.53 23.20
N PHE A 434 3.22 -12.03 23.39
CA PHE A 434 2.98 -13.46 23.66
C PHE A 434 3.35 -14.34 22.47
N ALA A 435 3.03 -13.91 21.25
CA ALA A 435 3.38 -14.67 20.06
C ALA A 435 4.91 -14.81 19.91
N MET A 436 5.65 -13.73 20.12
CA MET A 436 7.11 -13.75 20.06
C MET A 436 7.73 -14.55 21.21
N ALA A 437 7.16 -14.47 22.42
CA ALA A 437 7.58 -15.31 23.54
C ALA A 437 7.35 -16.81 23.24
N MET A 438 6.20 -17.15 22.65
CA MET A 438 5.90 -18.52 22.23
C MET A 438 6.87 -19.02 21.15
N ALA A 439 7.18 -18.19 20.16
CA ALA A 439 8.16 -18.52 19.12
C ALA A 439 9.56 -18.75 19.70
N ALA A 440 9.99 -17.95 20.68
CA ALA A 440 11.26 -18.12 21.37
C ALA A 440 11.31 -19.43 22.18
N LEU A 441 10.22 -19.77 22.88
CA LEU A 441 10.09 -21.04 23.61
C LEU A 441 10.11 -22.24 22.65
N LEU A 442 9.41 -22.12 21.52
CA LEU A 442 9.39 -23.15 20.49
C LEU A 442 10.79 -23.39 19.92
N GLU A 443 11.55 -22.33 19.63
CA GLU A 443 12.92 -22.48 19.13
C GLU A 443 13.84 -23.13 20.18
N THR A 444 13.68 -22.76 21.45
CA THR A 444 14.41 -23.39 22.56
C THR A 444 14.13 -24.89 22.62
N LYS A 445 12.86 -25.28 22.48
CA LYS A 445 12.45 -26.69 22.45
C LYS A 445 12.95 -27.41 21.20
N ARG A 446 12.90 -26.79 20.03
CA ARG A 446 13.42 -27.35 18.79
C ARG A 446 14.92 -27.61 18.90
N LEU A 447 15.69 -26.69 19.46
CA LEU A 447 17.13 -26.86 19.70
C LEU A 447 17.45 -28.02 20.67
N GLN A 448 16.60 -28.25 21.67
CA GLN A 448 16.70 -29.43 22.55
C GLN A 448 16.42 -30.72 21.77
N SER A 449 15.33 -30.74 20.99
CA SER A 449 14.91 -31.86 20.13
C SER A 449 16.01 -32.31 19.15
N VAL A 450 16.78 -31.38 18.60
CA VAL A 450 17.93 -31.68 17.72
C VAL A 450 19.02 -32.45 18.46
N ARG A 451 19.26 -32.16 19.75
CA ARG A 451 20.22 -32.91 20.57
C ARG A 451 19.76 -34.33 20.85
N GLU A 452 18.45 -34.52 20.90
CA GLU A 452 17.77 -35.81 21.13
C GLU A 452 17.53 -36.60 19.83
N ALA A 453 17.96 -36.06 18.67
CA ALA A 453 17.81 -36.64 17.34
C ALA A 453 16.35 -36.92 16.88
N GLU A 454 15.37 -36.25 17.51
CA GLU A 454 13.95 -36.33 17.11
C GLU A 454 13.51 -34.96 16.56
N PRO A 455 13.20 -34.83 15.25
CA PRO A 455 12.79 -33.56 14.68
C PRO A 455 11.35 -33.19 15.10
N LEU A 456 11.21 -32.02 15.72
CA LEU A 456 9.91 -31.48 16.14
C LEU A 456 8.99 -31.24 14.92
N SER A 457 7.70 -31.58 15.05
CA SER A 457 6.71 -31.35 13.98
C SER A 457 6.47 -29.86 13.75
N ILE A 458 6.34 -29.45 12.49
CA ILE A 458 6.00 -28.08 12.08
C ILE A 458 4.67 -27.60 12.65
N ALA A 459 3.76 -28.51 13.02
CA ALA A 459 2.47 -28.19 13.63
C ALA A 459 2.62 -27.37 14.93
N TRP A 460 3.77 -27.46 15.61
CA TRP A 460 4.06 -26.66 16.80
C TRP A 460 4.19 -25.16 16.53
N GLN A 461 4.36 -24.72 15.28
CA GLN A 461 4.31 -23.31 14.92
C GLN A 461 2.87 -22.77 14.84
N LEU A 462 1.86 -23.61 14.60
CA LEU A 462 0.46 -23.16 14.39
C LEU A 462 -0.09 -22.26 15.51
N PRO A 463 0.15 -22.54 16.81
CA PRO A 463 -0.33 -21.67 17.89
C PRO A 463 0.22 -20.24 17.80
N GLN A 464 1.50 -20.06 17.44
CA GLN A 464 2.10 -18.72 17.36
C GLN A 464 1.56 -17.94 16.17
N TYR A 465 1.33 -18.60 15.02
CA TYR A 465 0.69 -18.00 13.85
C TYR A 465 -0.77 -17.60 14.14
N PHE A 466 -1.52 -18.42 14.91
CA PHE A 466 -2.88 -18.07 15.31
C PHE A 466 -2.96 -16.84 16.22
N ILE A 467 -1.99 -16.66 17.12
CA ILE A 467 -1.91 -15.48 17.99
C ILE A 467 -1.47 -14.25 17.19
N ILE A 468 -0.51 -14.39 16.26
CA ILE A 468 -0.10 -13.31 15.34
C ILE A 468 -1.31 -12.81 14.55
N ALA A 469 -2.12 -13.70 13.99
CA ALA A 469 -3.33 -13.33 13.27
C ALA A 469 -4.32 -12.53 14.12
N GLY A 470 -4.50 -12.90 15.39
CA GLY A 470 -5.35 -12.15 16.31
C GLY A 470 -4.76 -10.77 16.62
N SER A 471 -3.46 -10.74 16.86
CA SER A 471 -2.68 -9.53 17.06
C SER A 471 -2.80 -8.57 15.88
N GLU A 472 -2.65 -9.06 14.64
CA GLU A 472 -2.83 -8.28 13.41
C GLU A 472 -4.25 -7.74 13.26
N CYS A 473 -5.26 -8.58 13.53
CA CYS A 473 -6.66 -8.16 13.49
C CYS A 473 -6.96 -7.01 14.47
N PHE A 474 -6.39 -7.05 15.68
CA PHE A 474 -6.60 -6.01 16.68
C PHE A 474 -5.74 -4.76 16.44
N ALA A 475 -4.50 -4.91 15.99
CA ALA A 475 -3.57 -3.80 15.77
C ALA A 475 -3.73 -3.17 14.39
N VAL A 476 -3.39 -3.90 13.32
CA VAL A 476 -3.25 -3.34 11.96
C VAL A 476 -4.58 -2.89 11.39
N ILE A 477 -5.60 -3.76 11.46
CA ILE A 477 -6.94 -3.44 10.92
C ILE A 477 -7.54 -2.26 11.68
N THR A 478 -7.46 -2.26 13.01
CA THR A 478 -7.99 -1.15 13.82
C THR A 478 -7.18 0.13 13.65
N GLN A 479 -5.86 0.05 13.46
CA GLN A 479 -5.01 1.21 13.21
C GLN A 479 -5.38 1.87 11.88
N LEU A 480 -5.64 1.08 10.84
CA LEU A 480 -6.13 1.59 9.57
C LEU A 480 -7.51 2.27 9.73
N GLU A 481 -8.43 1.65 10.47
CA GLU A 481 -9.76 2.21 10.77
C GLU A 481 -9.65 3.54 11.55
N PHE A 482 -8.79 3.57 12.58
CA PHE A 482 -8.54 4.75 13.40
C PHE A 482 -7.98 5.91 12.57
N PHE A 483 -6.95 5.64 11.77
CA PHE A 483 -6.37 6.65 10.89
C PHE A 483 -7.39 7.18 9.88
N HIS A 484 -8.23 6.32 9.30
CA HIS A 484 -9.28 6.75 8.37
C HIS A 484 -10.38 7.56 9.06
N GLY A 485 -10.70 7.26 10.33
CA GLY A 485 -11.67 8.01 11.11
C GLY A 485 -11.20 9.40 11.54
N GLN A 486 -9.88 9.59 11.71
CA GLN A 486 -9.29 10.88 12.11
C GLN A 486 -8.93 11.79 10.92
N ALA A 487 -8.81 11.23 9.70
CA ALA A 487 -8.42 11.99 8.52
C ALA A 487 -9.62 12.65 7.81
N PRO A 488 -9.58 13.94 7.48
CA PRO A 488 -10.58 14.60 6.63
C PRO A 488 -10.61 14.00 5.22
N ASP A 489 -11.71 14.23 4.50
CA ASP A 489 -11.95 13.62 3.19
C ASP A 489 -10.86 13.93 2.15
N SER A 490 -10.24 15.11 2.23
CA SER A 490 -9.11 15.54 1.40
C SER A 490 -7.82 14.74 1.65
N MET A 491 -7.65 14.16 2.84
CA MET A 491 -6.44 13.47 3.27
C MET A 491 -6.50 11.94 3.10
N LYS A 492 -7.63 11.37 2.65
CA LYS A 492 -7.79 9.90 2.59
C LYS A 492 -6.77 9.21 1.68
N SER A 493 -6.43 9.80 0.52
CA SER A 493 -5.38 9.27 -0.37
C SER A 493 -3.99 9.33 0.29
N MET A 494 -3.71 10.41 1.03
CA MET A 494 -2.47 10.59 1.75
C MET A 494 -2.32 9.61 2.92
N LEU A 495 -3.42 9.30 3.59
CA LEU A 495 -3.44 8.29 4.64
C LEU A 495 -3.10 6.90 4.10
N THR A 496 -3.57 6.56 2.91
CA THR A 496 -3.18 5.32 2.22
C THR A 496 -1.67 5.31 1.94
N ALA A 497 -1.10 6.43 1.48
CA ALA A 497 0.36 6.55 1.31
C ALA A 497 1.13 6.43 2.63
N PHE A 498 0.60 6.98 3.73
CA PHE A 498 1.18 6.87 5.05
C PHE A 498 1.08 5.44 5.61
N ALA A 499 -0.03 4.74 5.38
CA ALA A 499 -0.19 3.33 5.72
C ALA A 499 0.82 2.46 4.96
N LEU A 500 0.98 2.69 3.65
CA LEU A 500 1.99 2.00 2.83
C LEU A 500 3.42 2.30 3.28
N LEU A 501 3.71 3.55 3.69
CA LEU A 501 4.99 3.92 4.30
C LEU A 501 5.21 3.20 5.63
N THR A 502 4.14 3.02 6.41
CA THR A 502 4.17 2.23 7.65
C THR A 502 4.63 0.83 7.33
N THR A 503 3.93 0.13 6.43
CA THR A 503 4.24 -1.25 6.06
C THR A 503 5.64 -1.36 5.46
N ALA A 504 6.09 -0.37 4.69
CA ALA A 504 7.43 -0.33 4.13
C ALA A 504 8.53 -0.29 5.20
N LEU A 505 8.35 0.54 6.23
CA LEU A 505 9.32 0.67 7.33
C LEU A 505 9.20 -0.48 8.33
N GLU A 506 7.98 -0.96 8.57
CA GLU A 506 7.68 -2.13 9.38
C GLU A 506 8.35 -3.39 8.84
N GLN A 507 8.33 -3.58 7.52
CA GLN A 507 8.89 -4.77 6.88
C GLN A 507 10.34 -4.61 6.43
N GLY A 508 10.85 -3.37 6.33
CA GLY A 508 12.20 -3.07 5.84
C GLY A 508 13.33 -3.26 6.86
N TYR A 509 13.01 -3.35 8.16
CA TYR A 509 14.00 -3.60 9.22
C TYR A 509 14.01 -5.08 9.62
N PRO A 510 15.17 -5.76 9.58
CA PRO A 510 15.33 -7.17 9.94
C PRO A 510 15.23 -7.45 11.45
#